data_AF-A0A9X0D3K4-F1
#
_entry.id   AF-A0A9X0D3K4-F1
#
_cell.length_a   1.000
_cell.length_b   1.000
_cell.length_c   1.000
_cell.angle_alpha   90.00
_cell.angle_beta   90.00
_cell.angle_gamma   90.00
#
_symmetry.space_group_name_H-M   'P 1'
#
loop_
_entity.id
_entity.type
_entity.pdbx_description
1 polymer ?
#
loop_
_entity_poly.entity_id
_entity_poly.type
_entity_poly.pdbx_seq_one_letter_code
_entity_poly.pdbx_strand_id
1 'polypeptide(L)'
;MLRSAFVSWAYGRGDCTDALKTSLASALRHSRDQAERIYDRRTSNQRKEQALSVTMGFAEESLSDKQPATSSQDTDSQEREFEIGQFVGLVEEGSQLNKPLILIGQIQSFMEDGKVSLLWYTSRKSLYSLNLDGSQWFEDKACLTHVTMQPARNKPGYFRLATSLRAIHKTLSDE
;
A
#
# COMPACT_ATOMS: atom_id res chain seq x y z
N MET A 1 6.69 3.12 20.12
CA MET A 1 6.57 4.47 19.52
C MET A 1 7.21 4.41 18.13
N LEU A 2 6.56 4.96 17.11
CA LEU A 2 7.25 5.19 15.83
C LEU A 2 8.47 6.07 16.09
N ARG A 3 9.65 5.64 15.65
CA ARG A 3 10.84 6.49 15.72
C ARG A 3 10.62 7.65 14.75
N SER A 4 10.60 8.88 15.26
CA SER A 4 10.40 10.11 14.46
C SER A 4 11.39 10.22 13.30
N ALA A 5 12.58 9.61 13.44
CA ALA A 5 13.60 9.50 12.41
C ALA A 5 13.13 8.69 11.18
N PHE A 6 12.43 7.57 11.38
CA PHE A 6 11.91 6.76 10.26
C PHE A 6 10.81 7.49 9.50
N VAL A 7 9.93 8.19 10.22
CA VAL A 7 8.86 8.99 9.61
C VAL A 7 9.46 10.16 8.80
N SER A 8 10.41 10.89 9.38
CA SER A 8 11.09 11.98 8.68
C SER A 8 11.86 11.48 7.45
N TRP A 9 12.45 10.29 7.52
CA TRP A 9 13.09 9.64 6.38
C TRP A 9 12.08 9.29 5.27
N ALA A 10 10.96 8.66 5.62
CA ALA A 10 9.94 8.24 4.65
C ALA A 10 9.26 9.44 3.95
N TYR A 11 9.08 10.55 4.65
CA TYR A 11 8.53 11.78 4.07
C TYR A 11 9.56 12.62 3.31
N GLY A 12 10.84 12.50 3.64
CA GLY A 12 11.94 13.19 2.95
C GLY A 12 12.39 12.52 1.65
N ARG A 13 12.01 11.26 1.41
CA ARG A 13 12.35 10.54 0.18
C ARG A 13 11.29 10.73 -0.90
N GLY A 14 11.75 11.05 -2.12
CA GLY A 14 10.89 11.12 -3.31
C GLY A 14 10.31 9.75 -3.66
N ASP A 15 11.09 8.69 -3.46
CA ASP A 15 10.78 7.32 -3.88
C ASP A 15 9.84 6.57 -2.91
N CYS A 16 9.41 7.20 -1.81
CA CYS A 16 8.45 6.60 -0.90
C CYS A 16 7.03 6.80 -1.44
N THR A 17 6.28 5.69 -1.56
CA THR A 17 4.92 5.68 -2.10
C THR A 17 3.95 6.51 -1.26
N ASP A 18 2.98 7.12 -1.94
CA ASP A 18 1.93 7.91 -1.28
C ASP A 18 1.08 7.06 -0.33
N ALA A 19 0.92 5.77 -0.63
CA ALA A 19 0.25 4.81 0.25
C ALA A 19 1.01 4.64 1.57
N LEU A 20 2.33 4.45 1.53
CA LEU A 20 3.17 4.35 2.74
C LEU A 20 3.08 5.64 3.56
N LYS A 21 3.22 6.81 2.91
CA LYS A 21 3.12 8.11 3.58
C LYS A 21 1.77 8.25 4.26
N THR A 22 0.68 7.93 3.57
CA THR A 22 -0.69 8.00 4.11
C THR A 22 -0.88 7.06 5.30
N SER A 23 -0.40 5.81 5.21
CA SER A 23 -0.47 4.84 6.30
C SER A 23 0.34 5.28 7.52
N LEU A 24 1.52 5.90 7.31
CA LEU A 24 2.31 6.51 8.38
C LEU A 24 1.62 7.72 9.02
N ALA A 25 1.03 8.61 8.22
CA ALA A 25 0.28 9.76 8.72
C ALA A 25 -0.86 9.30 9.64
N SER A 26 -1.60 8.30 9.16
CA SER A 26 -2.73 7.68 9.85
C SER A 26 -2.28 7.03 11.16
N ALA A 27 -1.16 6.29 11.17
CA ALA A 27 -0.58 5.69 12.37
C ALA A 27 -0.17 6.73 13.43
N LEU A 28 0.24 7.93 13.00
CA LEU A 28 0.59 9.06 13.87
C LEU A 28 -0.61 9.93 14.25
N ARG A 29 -1.81 9.60 13.76
CA ARG A 29 -3.05 10.38 13.94
C ARG A 29 -2.96 11.79 13.35
N HIS A 30 -2.16 11.94 12.31
CA HIS A 30 -2.07 13.17 11.54
C HIS A 30 -2.90 13.01 10.26
N SER A 31 -3.37 14.14 9.70
CA SER A 31 -3.67 14.18 8.27
C SER A 31 -2.37 14.06 7.47
N ARG A 32 -2.47 13.63 6.21
CA ARG A 32 -1.33 13.60 5.28
C ARG A 32 -0.60 14.94 5.27
N ASP A 33 -1.32 16.04 5.07
CA ASP A 33 -0.74 17.39 5.01
C ASP A 33 -0.03 17.80 6.31
N GLN A 34 -0.59 17.43 7.46
CA GLN A 34 0.05 17.69 8.76
C GLN A 34 1.33 16.88 8.90
N ALA A 35 1.33 15.60 8.49
CA ALA A 35 2.53 14.78 8.53
C ALA A 35 3.60 15.29 7.56
N GLU A 36 3.23 15.70 6.34
CA GLU A 36 4.16 16.33 5.40
C GLU A 36 4.78 17.59 6.01
N ARG A 37 4.00 18.50 6.60
CA ARG A 37 4.54 19.74 7.21
C ARG A 37 5.49 19.49 8.38
N ILE A 38 5.23 18.45 9.17
CA ILE A 38 5.99 18.17 10.40
C ILE A 38 7.26 17.35 10.10
N TYR A 39 7.19 16.42 9.14
CA TYR A 39 8.24 15.42 8.90
C TYR A 39 9.01 15.61 7.60
N ASP A 40 8.44 16.29 6.59
CA ASP A 40 9.19 16.64 5.37
C ASP A 40 10.11 17.84 5.64
N ARG A 41 11.38 17.54 5.87
CA ARG A 41 12.43 18.53 6.15
C ARG A 41 13.02 19.20 4.90
N ARG A 42 12.52 18.87 3.71
CA ARG A 42 13.03 19.47 2.47
C ARG A 42 12.71 20.95 2.39
N THR A 43 13.65 21.71 1.85
CA THR A 43 13.45 23.15 1.59
C THR A 43 12.49 23.35 0.42
N SER A 44 11.91 24.54 0.29
CA SER A 44 11.04 24.85 -0.84
C SER A 44 11.71 24.64 -2.20
N ASN A 45 13.04 24.81 -2.28
CA ASN A 45 13.79 24.62 -3.52
C ASN A 45 13.90 23.14 -3.88
N GLN A 46 14.20 22.28 -2.91
CA GLN A 46 14.28 20.83 -3.10
C GLN A 46 12.94 20.21 -3.54
N ARG A 47 11.81 20.75 -3.05
CA ARG A 47 10.48 20.31 -3.50
C ARG A 47 10.18 20.74 -4.94
N LYS A 48 10.60 21.96 -5.32
CA LYS A 48 10.46 22.46 -6.69
C LYS A 48 11.30 21.64 -7.68
N GLU A 49 12.53 21.31 -7.32
CA GLU A 49 13.41 20.49 -8.16
C GLU A 49 12.82 19.12 -8.45
N GLN A 50 12.20 18.44 -7.46
CA GLN A 50 11.52 17.17 -7.72
C GLN A 50 10.25 17.32 -8.57
N ALA A 51 9.46 18.36 -8.35
CA ALA A 51 8.30 18.62 -9.19
C ALA A 51 8.72 18.88 -10.64
N LEU A 52 9.83 19.61 -10.83
CA LEU A 52 10.43 19.84 -12.14
C LEU A 52 10.96 18.54 -12.75
N SER A 53 11.66 17.68 -12.00
CA SER A 53 12.16 16.41 -12.54
C SER A 53 11.04 15.47 -12.98
N VAL A 54 9.93 15.41 -12.24
CA VAL A 54 8.74 14.61 -12.63
C VAL A 54 8.08 15.21 -13.87
N THR A 55 7.94 16.55 -13.93
CA THR A 55 7.35 17.24 -15.09
C THR A 55 8.22 17.07 -16.34
N MET A 56 9.54 17.17 -16.19
CA MET A 56 10.49 16.94 -17.28
C MET A 56 10.46 15.49 -17.75
N GLY A 57 10.45 14.51 -16.85
CA GLY A 57 10.32 13.10 -17.21
C GLY A 57 9.03 12.82 -18.00
N PHE A 58 7.89 13.38 -17.58
CA PHE A 58 6.63 13.26 -18.31
C PHE A 58 6.66 13.97 -19.67
N ALA A 59 7.35 15.10 -19.78
CA ALA A 59 7.52 15.81 -21.05
C ALA A 59 8.46 15.07 -22.01
N GLU A 60 9.51 14.43 -21.49
CA GLU A 60 10.42 13.56 -22.26
C GLU A 60 9.69 12.30 -22.75
N GLU A 61 8.87 11.68 -21.89
CA GLU A 61 8.01 10.54 -22.23
C GLU A 61 6.97 10.92 -23.30
N SER A 62 6.35 12.10 -23.16
CA SER A 62 5.40 12.63 -24.14
C SER A 62 6.04 12.96 -25.51
N LEU A 63 7.35 13.19 -25.56
CA LEU A 63 8.08 13.42 -26.81
C LEU A 63 8.47 12.10 -27.50
N SER A 64 8.67 11.02 -26.75
CA SER A 64 8.88 9.67 -27.30
C SER A 64 7.61 9.03 -27.87
N ASP A 65 6.42 9.42 -27.40
CA ASP A 65 5.16 8.70 -27.64
C ASP A 65 4.24 9.33 -28.72
N LYS A 66 4.82 9.81 -29.83
CA LYS A 66 4.02 10.28 -30.98
C LYS A 66 3.66 9.15 -31.96
N GLN A 67 2.62 8.37 -31.67
CA GLN A 67 1.61 7.85 -32.62
C GLN A 67 0.26 7.54 -31.91
N PRO A 68 -0.90 7.57 -32.60
CA PRO A 68 -2.13 8.12 -32.02
C PRO A 68 -3.20 7.11 -31.54
N ALA A 69 -4.02 7.62 -30.59
CA ALA A 69 -5.41 7.29 -30.25
C ALA A 69 -5.65 5.95 -29.52
N THR A 70 -6.44 5.87 -28.45
CA THR A 70 -7.87 6.20 -28.40
C THR A 70 -8.38 6.17 -26.96
N SER A 71 -9.35 7.02 -26.65
CA SER A 71 -10.19 6.97 -25.45
C SER A 71 -11.21 5.82 -25.56
N SER A 72 -11.41 5.01 -24.52
CA SER A 72 -12.68 4.34 -24.11
C SER A 72 -12.36 3.24 -23.07
N GLN A 73 -12.89 3.32 -21.84
CA GLN A 73 -14.14 2.75 -21.31
C GLN A 73 -13.89 1.55 -20.38
N ASP A 74 -14.60 1.56 -19.26
CA ASP A 74 -14.83 0.44 -18.35
C ASP A 74 -15.25 -0.82 -19.12
N THR A 75 -14.64 -1.97 -18.84
CA THR A 75 -15.36 -3.25 -18.70
C THR A 75 -14.52 -4.29 -17.94
N ASP A 76 -15.16 -4.80 -16.89
CA ASP A 76 -14.96 -6.05 -16.18
C ASP A 76 -14.32 -7.19 -17.01
N SER A 77 -13.14 -7.66 -16.60
CA SER A 77 -12.59 -9.01 -16.88
C SER A 77 -11.40 -9.29 -15.94
N GLN A 78 -11.71 -9.95 -14.83
CA GLN A 78 -10.99 -11.02 -14.12
C GLN A 78 -9.54 -11.44 -14.49
N GLU A 79 -8.63 -10.50 -14.75
CA GLU A 79 -7.18 -10.66 -14.55
C GLU A 79 -6.75 -9.50 -13.65
N ARG A 80 -7.14 -9.58 -12.36
CA ARG A 80 -6.93 -8.45 -11.43
C ARG A 80 -5.46 -8.36 -11.07
N GLU A 81 -4.73 -7.60 -11.87
CA GLU A 81 -3.42 -7.12 -11.49
C GLU A 81 -3.53 -6.34 -10.18
N PHE A 82 -2.65 -6.67 -9.23
CA PHE A 82 -2.57 -5.93 -7.99
C PHE A 82 -1.98 -4.54 -8.22
N GLU A 83 -2.41 -3.56 -7.43
CA GLU A 83 -1.89 -2.19 -7.50
C GLU A 83 -1.10 -1.79 -6.26
N ILE A 84 -0.14 -0.86 -6.41
CA ILE A 84 0.59 -0.28 -5.28
C ILE A 84 -0.40 0.45 -4.37
N GLY A 85 -0.31 0.18 -3.07
CA GLY A 85 -1.19 0.73 -2.04
C GLY A 85 -2.47 -0.06 -1.83
N GLN A 86 -2.75 -1.09 -2.63
CA GLN A 86 -3.88 -1.98 -2.44
C GLN A 86 -3.67 -2.89 -1.22
N PHE A 87 -4.76 -3.16 -0.50
CA PHE A 87 -4.74 -4.16 0.58
C PHE A 87 -4.93 -5.57 0.01
N VAL A 88 -4.13 -6.50 0.53
CA VAL A 88 -4.15 -7.91 0.16
C VAL A 88 -4.19 -8.79 1.41
N GLY A 89 -4.73 -9.99 1.24
CA GLY A 89 -4.75 -11.05 2.23
C GLY A 89 -3.84 -12.19 1.81
N LEU A 90 -3.18 -12.80 2.79
CA LEU A 90 -2.39 -14.01 2.66
C LEU A 90 -2.92 -15.03 3.66
N VAL A 91 -3.10 -16.28 3.23
CA VAL A 91 -3.51 -17.39 4.11
C VAL A 91 -2.27 -18.03 4.70
N GLU A 92 -2.22 -18.18 6.02
CA GLU A 92 -1.09 -18.79 6.72
C GLU A 92 -1.10 -20.33 6.52
N GLU A 93 0.09 -20.92 6.45
CA GLU A 93 0.26 -22.37 6.38
C GLU A 93 -0.37 -23.04 7.63
N GLY A 94 -1.31 -23.96 7.42
CA GLY A 94 -2.10 -24.58 8.50
C GLY A 94 -3.42 -23.87 8.83
N SER A 95 -3.80 -22.81 8.10
CA SER A 95 -5.13 -22.21 8.17
C SER A 95 -6.22 -23.22 7.80
N GLN A 96 -7.25 -23.34 8.64
CA GLN A 96 -8.39 -24.24 8.40
C GLN A 96 -9.66 -23.44 8.09
N LEU A 97 -10.58 -24.00 7.31
CA LEU A 97 -11.83 -23.31 6.92
C LEU A 97 -12.71 -22.91 8.13
N ASN A 98 -12.67 -23.72 9.20
CA ASN A 98 -13.36 -23.46 10.47
C ASN A 98 -12.63 -22.44 11.36
N LYS A 99 -11.32 -22.23 11.14
CA LYS A 99 -10.46 -21.29 11.88
C LYS A 99 -9.44 -20.66 10.90
N PRO A 100 -9.89 -19.73 10.03
CA PRO A 100 -9.03 -19.15 9.02
C PRO A 100 -7.98 -18.25 9.66
N LEU A 101 -6.71 -18.50 9.35
CA LEU A 101 -5.57 -17.68 9.72
C LEU A 101 -5.15 -16.86 8.51
N ILE A 102 -5.47 -15.56 8.55
CA ILE A 102 -5.26 -14.66 7.43
C ILE A 102 -4.44 -13.47 7.90
N LEU A 103 -3.39 -13.23 7.16
CA LEU A 103 -2.47 -12.13 7.29
C LEU A 103 -2.90 -11.02 6.31
N ILE A 104 -2.98 -9.76 6.77
CA ILE A 104 -3.30 -8.60 5.93
C ILE A 104 -2.04 -7.78 5.62
N GLY A 105 -1.77 -7.59 4.33
CA GLY A 105 -0.71 -6.74 3.80
C GLY A 105 -1.25 -5.55 3.00
N GLN A 106 -0.41 -4.53 2.80
CA GLN A 106 -0.64 -3.47 1.81
C GLN A 106 0.57 -3.39 0.88
N ILE A 107 0.32 -3.40 -0.43
CA ILE A 107 1.38 -3.45 -1.43
C ILE A 107 2.19 -2.16 -1.42
N GLN A 108 3.51 -2.30 -1.31
CA GLN A 108 4.44 -1.18 -1.35
C GLN A 108 5.11 -1.07 -2.73
N SER A 109 5.60 -2.18 -3.29
CA SER A 109 6.31 -2.20 -4.56
C SER A 109 6.35 -3.63 -5.13
N PHE A 110 6.52 -3.72 -6.45
CA PHE A 110 6.78 -4.96 -7.16
C PHE A 110 8.29 -5.13 -7.37
N MET A 111 8.77 -6.36 -7.23
CA MET A 111 10.16 -6.73 -7.42
C MET A 111 10.32 -7.49 -8.74
N GLU A 112 11.52 -7.45 -9.32
CA GLU A 112 11.82 -8.09 -10.62
C GLU A 112 11.73 -9.63 -10.58
N ASP A 113 11.82 -10.24 -9.40
CA ASP A 113 11.72 -11.68 -9.19
C ASP A 113 10.27 -12.18 -9.06
N GLY A 114 9.28 -11.32 -9.32
CA GLY A 114 7.86 -11.67 -9.19
C GLY A 114 7.32 -11.57 -7.76
N LYS A 115 8.15 -11.15 -6.81
CA LYS A 115 7.74 -10.89 -5.43
C LYS A 115 7.15 -9.51 -5.25
N VAL A 116 6.40 -9.38 -4.17
CA VAL A 116 5.73 -8.14 -3.77
C VAL A 116 6.20 -7.76 -2.37
N SER A 117 6.67 -6.52 -2.22
CA SER A 117 6.98 -5.95 -0.89
C SER A 117 5.68 -5.48 -0.23
N LEU A 118 5.45 -5.88 1.02
CA LEU A 118 4.22 -5.66 1.75
C LEU A 118 4.45 -4.89 3.06
N LEU A 119 3.54 -3.99 3.38
CA LEU A 119 3.36 -3.43 4.71
C LEU A 119 2.41 -4.30 5.51
N TRP A 120 2.87 -4.81 6.66
CA TRP A 120 2.13 -5.74 7.50
C TRP A 120 1.12 -5.06 8.43
N TYR A 121 -0.10 -5.61 8.54
CA TYR A 121 -1.13 -5.11 9.44
C TYR A 121 -1.52 -6.16 10.49
N THR A 122 -1.43 -5.77 11.77
CA THR A 122 -1.78 -6.65 12.90
C THR A 122 -3.21 -6.39 13.39
N SER A 123 -3.92 -7.47 13.70
CA SER A 123 -5.26 -7.40 14.28
C SER A 123 -5.20 -7.16 15.80
N ARG A 124 -5.98 -6.21 16.29
CA ARG A 124 -6.24 -5.91 17.70
C ARG A 124 -7.72 -5.64 17.90
N LYS A 125 -8.43 -6.52 18.61
CA LYS A 125 -9.89 -6.38 18.88
C LYS A 125 -10.68 -6.08 17.60
N SER A 126 -10.50 -6.91 16.57
CA SER A 126 -11.13 -6.82 15.23
C SER A 126 -10.81 -5.57 14.40
N LEU A 127 -9.78 -4.80 14.78
CA LEU A 127 -9.25 -3.69 14.00
C LEU A 127 -7.81 -3.98 13.61
N TYR A 128 -7.44 -3.65 12.38
CA TYR A 128 -6.11 -3.82 11.84
C TYR A 128 -5.35 -2.50 11.89
N SER A 129 -4.10 -2.54 12.33
CA SER A 129 -3.20 -1.38 12.32
C SER A 129 -1.84 -1.78 11.80
N LEU A 130 -1.19 -0.84 11.10
CA LEU A 130 0.16 -1.03 10.57
C LEU A 130 1.12 -1.46 11.68
N ASN A 131 1.81 -2.59 11.46
CA ASN A 131 2.90 -3.04 12.30
C ASN A 131 4.21 -2.44 11.78
N LEU A 132 5.05 -2.00 12.73
CA LEU A 132 6.31 -1.29 12.46
C LEU A 132 7.41 -1.91 13.31
N ASP A 133 7.56 -3.21 13.20
CA ASP A 133 8.67 -3.98 13.75
C ASP A 133 9.99 -3.71 13.00
N GLY A 134 9.91 -3.10 11.81
CA GLY A 134 11.05 -2.78 10.97
C GLY A 134 11.45 -3.92 10.03
N SER A 135 10.71 -5.03 10.05
CA SER A 135 10.90 -6.13 9.11
C SER A 135 10.28 -5.77 7.77
N GLN A 136 11.01 -6.04 6.70
CA GLN A 136 10.44 -6.03 5.35
C GLN A 136 9.79 -7.38 5.09
N TRP A 137 8.61 -7.36 4.49
CA TRP A 137 7.88 -8.56 4.19
C TRP A 137 7.72 -8.71 2.68
N PHE A 138 8.11 -9.86 2.16
CA PHE A 138 8.09 -10.17 0.73
C PHE A 138 7.31 -11.45 0.53
N GLU A 139 6.38 -11.43 -0.41
CA GLU A 139 5.55 -12.59 -0.75
C GLU A 139 5.41 -12.72 -2.26
N ASP A 140 5.20 -13.94 -2.73
CA ASP A 140 4.94 -14.20 -4.15
C ASP A 140 3.53 -13.69 -4.53
N LYS A 141 3.42 -13.07 -5.71
CA LYS A 141 2.13 -12.52 -6.21
C LYS A 141 1.01 -13.57 -6.24
N ALA A 142 1.36 -14.84 -6.50
CA ALA A 142 0.42 -15.96 -6.55
C ALA A 142 -0.23 -16.30 -5.20
N CYS A 143 0.42 -15.98 -4.09
CA CYS A 143 -0.11 -16.29 -2.74
C CYS A 143 -1.08 -15.22 -2.23
N LEU A 144 -1.23 -14.11 -2.96
CA LEU A 144 -2.00 -12.95 -2.53
C LEU A 144 -3.46 -13.05 -2.99
N THR A 145 -4.37 -12.54 -2.17
CA THR A 145 -5.80 -12.42 -2.48
C THR A 145 -6.26 -10.99 -2.25
N HIS A 146 -7.15 -10.48 -3.09
CA HIS A 146 -7.75 -9.17 -2.88
C HIS A 146 -8.61 -9.13 -1.62
N VAL A 147 -8.40 -8.10 -0.80
CA VAL A 147 -9.23 -7.83 0.37
C VAL A 147 -9.71 -6.39 0.37
N THR A 148 -10.89 -6.18 0.90
CA THR A 148 -11.45 -4.84 1.08
C THR A 148 -11.27 -4.42 2.53
N MET A 149 -10.53 -3.33 2.74
CA MET A 149 -10.34 -2.70 4.04
C MET A 149 -11.07 -1.37 4.09
N GLN A 150 -11.75 -1.10 5.21
CA GLN A 150 -12.43 0.16 5.46
C GLN A 150 -11.79 0.91 6.62
N PRO A 151 -11.48 2.20 6.49
CA PRO A 151 -11.01 3.00 7.62
C PRO A 151 -12.00 2.97 8.78
N ALA A 152 -11.50 2.78 10.00
CA ALA A 152 -12.33 2.78 11.19
C ALA A 152 -12.80 4.21 11.51
N ARG A 153 -14.13 4.41 11.55
CA ARG A 153 -14.72 5.68 11.98
C ARG A 153 -14.21 5.99 13.40
N ASN A 154 -13.57 7.15 13.56
CA ASN A 154 -13.01 7.69 14.81
C ASN A 154 -11.68 7.08 15.29
N LYS A 155 -11.00 6.24 14.51
CA LYS A 155 -9.67 5.71 14.86
C LYS A 155 -8.71 5.80 13.67
N PRO A 156 -7.99 6.93 13.51
CA PRO A 156 -6.93 7.05 12.51
C PRO A 156 -5.89 5.95 12.69
N GLY A 157 -5.41 5.39 11.59
CA GLY A 157 -4.44 4.30 11.55
C GLY A 157 -5.04 2.91 11.74
N TYR A 158 -6.36 2.82 11.96
CA TYR A 158 -7.06 1.55 12.12
C TYR A 158 -8.02 1.29 10.97
N PHE A 159 -8.06 0.04 10.55
CA PHE A 159 -8.89 -0.45 9.46
C PHE A 159 -9.74 -1.63 9.92
N ARG A 160 -10.90 -1.80 9.30
CA ARG A 160 -11.78 -2.95 9.44
C ARG A 160 -11.72 -3.75 8.16
N LEU A 161 -11.56 -5.06 8.30
CA LEU A 161 -11.69 -5.97 7.18
C LEU A 161 -13.18 -6.08 6.82
N ALA A 162 -13.54 -5.67 5.60
CA ALA A 162 -14.91 -5.78 5.09
C ALA A 162 -15.15 -7.13 4.39
N THR A 163 -14.10 -7.73 3.83
CA THR A 163 -14.17 -9.08 3.24
C THR A 163 -14.23 -10.15 4.33
N SER A 164 -15.13 -11.13 4.22
CA SER A 164 -15.21 -12.20 5.21
C SER A 164 -13.97 -13.11 5.17
N LEU A 165 -13.46 -13.54 6.33
CA LEU A 165 -12.29 -14.42 6.42
C LEU A 165 -12.49 -15.75 5.67
N ARG A 166 -13.71 -16.30 5.69
CA ARG A 166 -14.04 -17.53 4.94
C ARG A 166 -13.96 -17.33 3.43
N ALA A 167 -14.39 -16.17 2.93
CA ALA A 167 -14.31 -15.88 1.50
C ALA A 167 -12.85 -15.80 1.02
N ILE A 168 -11.98 -15.16 1.81
CA ILE A 168 -10.54 -15.06 1.53
C ILE A 168 -9.86 -16.44 1.60
N HIS A 169 -10.23 -17.27 2.57
CA HIS A 169 -9.66 -18.61 2.69
C HIS A 169 -10.06 -19.51 1.52
N LYS A 170 -11.31 -19.39 1.05
CA LYS A 170 -11.84 -20.17 -0.06
C LYS A 170 -11.17 -19.82 -1.40
N THR A 171 -10.89 -18.54 -1.66
CA THR A 171 -10.25 -18.13 -2.93
C THR A 171 -8.85 -18.71 -3.12
N LEU A 172 -8.14 -19.04 -2.03
CA LEU A 172 -6.81 -19.65 -2.06
C LEU A 172 -6.83 -21.17 -1.92
N SER A 173 -7.98 -21.76 -1.55
CA SER A 173 -8.11 -23.21 -1.37
C SER A 173 -8.79 -23.91 -2.55
N ASP A 174 -9.41 -23.15 -3.45
CA ASP A 174 -10.09 -23.66 -4.66
C ASP A 174 -9.17 -23.63 -5.92
N GLU A 175 -7.84 -23.42 -5.76
CA GLU A 175 -6.82 -23.63 -6.80
C GLU A 175 -6.13 -25.00 -6.68
#